data_AF-A0A497PY66-F1
#
_entry.id   AF-A0A497PY66-F1
#
_cell.length_a   1.000
_cell.length_b   1.000
_cell.length_c   1.000
_cell.angle_alpha   90.00
_cell.angle_beta   90.00
_cell.angle_gamma   90.00
#
_symmetry.space_group_name_H-M   'P 1'
#
loop_
_entity.id
_entity.type
_entity.pdbx_description
1 polymer ?
#
loop_
_entity_poly.entity_id
_entity_poly.type
_entity_poly.pdbx_seq_one_letter_code
_entity_poly.pdbx_strand_id
1 'polypeptide(L)'
;MNDLREKARKALSDYLVMFVPSPWKDPLDKLRIMLQSPGVIDWEALKGHSLIYFDEKRLPEDRVECLARIERMCDSFKDIYTAISPADWYRTVEDIIQAANFRTAKLALQIRTTKIVEDLKKREPDAAKTKS
;
A
#
# COMPACT_ATOMS: atom_id res chain seq x y z
N MET A 1 12.34 12.09 -14.32
CA MET A 1 10.90 11.76 -14.43
C MET A 1 10.58 10.30 -14.12
N ASN A 2 11.23 9.33 -14.77
CA ASN A 2 11.01 7.90 -14.45
C ASN A 2 11.36 7.57 -12.99
N ASP A 3 12.44 8.16 -12.46
CA ASP A 3 12.87 7.91 -11.08
C ASP A 3 11.86 8.43 -10.04
N LEU A 4 11.23 9.59 -10.30
CA LEU A 4 10.19 10.14 -9.42
C LEU A 4 8.96 9.22 -9.39
N ARG A 5 8.51 8.76 -10.57
CA ARG A 5 7.39 7.81 -10.67
C ARG A 5 7.70 6.52 -9.94
N GLU A 6 8.91 5.99 -10.07
CA GLU A 6 9.30 4.77 -9.36
C GLU A 6 9.38 4.97 -7.85
N LYS A 7 9.91 6.11 -7.39
CA LYS A 7 9.93 6.49 -5.97
C LYS A 7 8.50 6.53 -5.39
N ALA A 8 7.55 7.18 -6.09
CA ALA A 8 6.16 7.23 -5.63
C ALA A 8 5.46 5.86 -5.68
N ARG A 9 5.71 5.05 -6.71
CA ARG A 9 5.20 3.66 -6.76
C ARG A 9 5.68 2.85 -5.57
N LYS A 10 6.97 2.93 -5.26
CA LYS A 10 7.56 2.24 -4.11
C LYS A 10 6.96 2.76 -2.81
N ALA A 11 6.89 4.06 -2.61
CA ALA A 11 6.37 4.65 -1.38
C ALA A 11 4.89 4.30 -1.14
N LEU A 12 4.05 4.35 -2.19
CA LEU A 12 2.66 3.91 -2.11
C LEU A 12 2.56 2.40 -1.82
N SER A 13 3.37 1.57 -2.47
CA SER A 13 3.43 0.14 -2.14
C SER A 13 3.81 -0.10 -0.68
N ASP A 14 4.87 0.55 -0.18
CA ASP A 14 5.37 0.40 1.20
C ASP A 14 4.29 0.80 2.23
N TYR A 15 3.43 1.77 1.90
CA TYR A 15 2.26 2.12 2.71
C TYR A 15 1.16 1.03 2.63
N LEU A 16 0.77 0.62 1.42
CA LEU A 16 -0.33 -0.34 1.23
C LEU A 16 -0.03 -1.73 1.80
N VAL A 17 1.24 -2.15 1.82
CA VAL A 17 1.62 -3.48 2.36
C VAL A 17 1.40 -3.59 3.87
N MET A 18 1.35 -2.48 4.61
CA MET A 18 1.01 -2.51 6.06
C MET A 18 -0.36 -3.09 6.32
N PHE A 19 -1.27 -2.98 5.36
CA PHE A 19 -2.62 -3.49 5.51
C PHE A 19 -2.68 -5.00 5.28
N VAL A 20 -1.67 -5.64 4.71
CA VAL A 20 -1.68 -7.08 4.42
C VAL A 20 -1.56 -7.88 5.74
N PRO A 21 -2.39 -8.90 6.01
CA PRO A 21 -3.28 -9.62 5.08
C PRO A 21 -4.70 -9.04 4.94
N SER A 22 -5.02 -7.97 5.65
CA SER A 22 -6.31 -7.27 5.55
C SER A 22 -6.45 -6.54 4.20
N PRO A 23 -7.69 -6.17 3.81
CA PRO A 23 -7.92 -5.44 2.57
C PRO A 23 -7.29 -4.03 2.59
N TRP A 24 -6.54 -3.69 1.55
CA TRP A 24 -5.98 -2.34 1.30
C TRP A 24 -6.78 -1.54 0.25
N LYS A 25 -7.93 -2.06 -0.19
CA LYS A 25 -8.75 -1.43 -1.24
C LYS A 25 -9.31 -0.08 -0.78
N ASP A 26 -9.91 -0.04 0.40
CA ASP A 26 -10.50 1.19 0.96
C ASP A 26 -9.46 2.33 1.12
N PRO A 27 -8.29 2.11 1.76
CA PRO A 27 -7.29 3.17 1.85
C PRO A 27 -6.76 3.59 0.48
N LEU A 28 -6.63 2.67 -0.49
CA LEU A 28 -6.23 3.00 -1.85
C LEU A 28 -7.25 3.85 -2.60
N ASP A 29 -8.54 3.48 -2.53
CA ASP A 29 -9.63 4.21 -3.18
C ASP A 29 -9.76 5.62 -2.59
N LYS A 30 -9.57 5.78 -1.26
CA LYS A 30 -9.58 7.10 -0.62
C LYS A 30 -8.40 7.97 -1.04
N LEU A 31 -7.19 7.41 -1.07
CA LEU A 31 -5.99 8.11 -1.57
C LEU A 31 -6.20 8.59 -3.01
N ARG A 32 -6.76 7.73 -3.87
CA ARG A 32 -7.10 8.08 -5.26
C ARG A 32 -7.98 9.32 -5.33
N ILE A 33 -9.09 9.32 -4.59
CA ILE A 33 -10.05 10.45 -4.57
C ILE A 33 -9.36 11.73 -4.12
N MET A 34 -8.55 11.68 -3.07
CA MET A 34 -7.87 12.87 -2.55
C MET A 34 -6.82 13.43 -3.50
N LEU A 35 -6.01 12.56 -4.11
CA LEU A 35 -5.00 12.95 -5.09
C LEU A 35 -5.64 13.53 -6.35
N GLN A 36 -6.83 13.07 -6.73
CA GLN A 36 -7.53 13.49 -7.95
C GLN A 36 -8.62 14.53 -7.72
N SER A 37 -8.71 15.06 -6.49
CA SER A 37 -9.66 16.11 -6.15
C SER A 37 -9.35 17.37 -6.97
N PRO A 38 -10.37 18.08 -7.50
CA PRO A 38 -10.15 19.36 -8.15
C PRO A 38 -9.50 20.37 -7.19
N GLY A 39 -8.54 21.14 -7.70
CA GLY A 39 -7.89 22.22 -6.96
C GLY A 39 -6.52 21.85 -6.39
N VAL A 40 -6.10 22.59 -5.36
CA VAL A 40 -4.82 22.35 -4.67
C VAL A 40 -4.96 21.16 -3.74
N ILE A 41 -4.01 20.23 -3.82
CA ILE A 41 -3.98 19.06 -2.93
C ILE A 41 -3.59 19.52 -1.52
N ASP A 42 -4.45 19.24 -0.56
CA ASP A 42 -4.13 19.37 0.86
C ASP A 42 -3.33 18.14 1.33
N TRP A 43 -2.01 18.31 1.37
CA TRP A 43 -1.07 17.25 1.75
C TRP A 43 -1.19 16.87 3.23
N GLU A 44 -1.54 17.80 4.10
CA GLU A 44 -1.69 17.51 5.54
C GLU A 44 -2.99 16.75 5.81
N ALA A 45 -4.07 17.08 5.09
CA ALA A 45 -5.28 16.26 5.10
C ALA A 45 -5.00 14.85 4.57
N LEU A 46 -4.19 14.71 3.51
CA LEU A 46 -3.82 13.40 2.94
C LEU A 46 -3.08 12.54 3.96
N LYS A 47 -2.13 13.11 4.70
CA LYS A 47 -1.42 12.44 5.80
C LYS A 47 -2.37 12.03 6.91
N GLY A 48 -3.21 12.96 7.37
CA GLY A 48 -4.20 12.72 8.43
C GLY A 48 -5.15 11.58 8.07
N HIS A 49 -5.73 11.60 6.87
CA HIS A 49 -6.60 10.51 6.40
C HIS A 49 -5.87 9.17 6.29
N SER A 50 -4.60 9.17 5.87
CA SER A 50 -3.80 7.94 5.80
C SER A 50 -3.55 7.35 7.19
N LEU A 51 -3.31 8.20 8.20
CA LEU A 51 -3.11 7.78 9.58
C LEU A 51 -4.38 7.20 10.21
N ILE A 52 -5.56 7.77 9.90
CA ILE A 52 -6.85 7.27 10.41
C ILE A 52 -7.05 5.79 10.04
N TYR A 53 -6.71 5.39 8.82
CA TYR A 53 -6.83 3.98 8.40
C TYR A 53 -5.89 3.04 9.19
N PHE A 54 -4.70 3.51 9.55
CA PHE A 54 -3.81 2.74 10.41
C PHE A 54 -4.42 2.53 11.80
N ASP A 55 -4.93 3.59 12.41
CA ASP A 55 -5.54 3.56 13.74
C ASP A 55 -6.83 2.70 13.75
N GLU A 56 -7.68 2.83 12.74
CA GLU A 56 -8.94 2.07 12.60
C GLU A 56 -8.71 0.57 12.40
N LYS A 57 -7.70 0.20 11.60
CA LYS A 57 -7.40 -1.20 11.29
C LYS A 57 -6.57 -1.90 12.37
N ARG A 58 -6.15 -1.17 13.42
CA ARG A 58 -5.32 -1.67 14.54
C ARG A 58 -4.13 -2.47 14.02
N LEU A 59 -3.43 -1.88 13.06
CA LEU A 59 -2.32 -2.54 12.40
C LEU A 59 -1.19 -2.84 13.40
N PRO A 60 -0.52 -4.00 13.29
CA PRO A 60 0.50 -4.43 14.24
C PRO A 60 1.82 -3.65 14.14
N GLU A 61 2.03 -2.86 13.08
CA GLU A 61 3.24 -2.07 12.87
C GLU A 61 3.40 -0.94 13.92
N ASP A 62 4.65 -0.52 14.15
CA ASP A 62 4.96 0.66 14.95
C ASP A 62 4.35 1.92 14.30
N ARG A 63 3.62 2.71 15.11
CA ARG A 63 3.04 3.99 14.70
C ARG A 63 4.09 4.94 14.13
N VAL A 64 5.33 4.92 14.63
CA VAL A 64 6.44 5.72 14.10
C VAL A 64 6.78 5.30 12.66
N GLU A 65 6.83 4.00 12.40
CA GLU A 65 7.10 3.48 11.05
C GLU A 65 5.92 3.78 10.10
N CYS A 66 4.68 3.71 10.58
CA CYS A 66 3.51 4.13 9.81
C CYS A 66 3.61 5.60 9.39
N LEU A 67 3.88 6.50 10.34
CA LEU A 67 4.04 7.92 10.06
C LEU A 67 5.18 8.16 9.06
N ALA A 68 6.32 7.48 9.23
CA ALA A 68 7.44 7.61 8.31
C ALA A 68 7.09 7.14 6.88
N ARG A 69 6.26 6.10 6.73
CA ARG A 69 5.78 5.64 5.42
C ARG A 69 4.79 6.62 4.79
N ILE A 70 3.88 7.18 5.60
CA ILE A 70 2.92 8.20 5.15
C ILE A 70 3.67 9.45 4.67
N GLU A 71 4.64 9.94 5.45
CA GLU A 71 5.47 11.09 5.07
C GLU A 71 6.20 10.83 3.75
N ARG A 72 6.90 9.70 3.62
CA ARG A 72 7.59 9.33 2.37
C ARG A 72 6.65 9.24 1.17
N MET A 73 5.44 8.71 1.37
CA MET A 73 4.42 8.62 0.33
C MET A 73 3.96 10.01 -0.11
N CYS A 74 3.58 10.86 0.83
CA CYS A 74 3.12 12.22 0.56
C CYS A 74 4.20 13.07 -0.12
N ASP A 75 5.45 13.01 0.38
CA ASP A 75 6.58 13.71 -0.24
C ASP A 75 6.83 13.23 -1.67
N SER A 76 6.75 11.92 -1.92
CA SER A 76 6.96 11.38 -3.27
C SER A 76 5.86 11.82 -4.24
N PHE A 77 4.61 11.93 -3.80
CA PHE A 77 3.53 12.48 -4.61
C PHE A 77 3.67 13.98 -4.83
N LYS A 78 4.10 14.73 -3.82
CA LYS A 78 4.37 16.17 -3.91
C LYS A 78 5.52 16.48 -4.88
N ASP A 79 6.59 15.69 -4.83
CA ASP A 79 7.71 15.77 -5.78
C ASP A 79 7.22 15.58 -7.23
N ILE A 80 6.31 14.63 -7.47
CA ILE A 80 5.74 14.42 -8.81
C ILE A 80 4.81 15.57 -9.18
N TYR A 81 3.92 15.98 -8.28
CA TYR A 81 2.93 17.04 -8.50
C TYR A 81 3.59 18.35 -8.92
N THR A 82 4.74 18.66 -8.33
CA THR A 82 5.54 19.86 -8.68
C THR A 82 6.33 19.72 -9.98
N ALA A 83 6.59 18.48 -10.43
CA ALA A 83 7.41 18.19 -11.61
C ALA A 83 6.60 17.99 -12.90
N ILE A 84 5.26 17.88 -12.84
CA ILE A 84 4.41 17.63 -14.01
C ILE A 84 3.35 18.68 -14.21
N SER A 85 2.82 18.74 -15.44
CA SER A 85 1.69 19.59 -15.74
C SER A 85 0.42 19.07 -15.03
N PRO A 86 -0.52 19.95 -14.68
CA PRO A 86 -1.83 19.53 -14.15
C PRO A 86 -2.59 18.58 -15.09
N ALA A 87 -2.36 18.68 -16.40
CA ALA A 87 -3.00 17.80 -17.40
C ALA A 87 -2.48 16.35 -17.31
N ASP A 88 -1.21 16.17 -16.96
CA ASP A 88 -0.58 14.85 -16.83
C ASP A 88 -0.81 14.19 -15.47
N TRP A 89 -1.30 14.97 -14.49
CA TRP A 89 -1.45 14.54 -13.10
C TRP A 89 -2.37 13.34 -12.95
N TYR A 90 -3.59 13.43 -13.47
CA TYR A 90 -4.59 12.37 -13.36
C TYR A 90 -4.06 11.03 -13.88
N ARG A 91 -3.49 11.03 -15.09
CA ARG A 91 -2.92 9.83 -15.70
C ARG A 91 -1.72 9.31 -14.92
N THR A 92 -0.84 10.20 -14.48
CA THR A 92 0.35 9.80 -13.71
C THR A 92 -0.03 9.15 -12.38
N VAL A 93 -1.04 9.68 -11.67
CA VAL A 93 -1.56 9.10 -10.43
C VAL A 93 -2.15 7.72 -10.67
N GLU A 94 -2.95 7.54 -11.73
CA GLU A 94 -3.50 6.21 -12.09
C GLU A 94 -2.39 5.18 -12.33
N ASP A 95 -1.37 5.54 -13.11
CA ASP A 95 -0.25 4.65 -13.41
C ASP A 95 0.50 4.24 -12.12
N ILE A 96 0.65 5.16 -11.16
CA ILE A 96 1.28 4.89 -9.87
C ILE A 96 0.39 3.97 -9.01
N ILE A 97 -0.91 4.26 -8.93
CA ILE A 97 -1.89 3.48 -8.17
C ILE A 97 -1.98 2.05 -8.70
N GLN A 98 -2.08 1.87 -10.01
CA GLN A 98 -2.17 0.55 -10.62
C GLN A 98 -0.92 -0.29 -10.34
N ALA A 99 0.27 0.31 -10.51
CA ALA A 99 1.53 -0.37 -10.24
C ALA A 99 1.68 -0.74 -8.76
N ALA A 100 1.32 0.17 -7.85
CA ALA A 100 1.40 -0.09 -6.42
C ALA A 100 0.40 -1.18 -5.99
N ASN A 101 -0.84 -1.12 -6.47
CA ASN A 101 -1.86 -2.12 -6.21
C ASN A 101 -1.44 -3.52 -6.69
N PHE A 102 -0.85 -3.61 -7.89
CA PHE A 102 -0.34 -4.88 -8.42
C PHE A 102 0.77 -5.46 -7.53
N ARG A 103 1.71 -4.62 -7.07
CA ARG A 103 2.80 -5.05 -6.16
C ARG A 103 2.24 -5.55 -4.82
N THR A 104 1.30 -4.82 -4.23
CA THR A 104 0.65 -5.23 -2.97
C THR A 104 -0.14 -6.52 -3.14
N ALA A 105 -0.91 -6.66 -4.23
CA ALA A 105 -1.65 -7.87 -4.54
C ALA A 105 -0.74 -9.09 -4.69
N LYS A 106 0.39 -8.92 -5.39
CA LYS A 106 1.40 -9.97 -5.55
C LYS A 106 1.95 -10.43 -4.19
N LEU A 107 2.30 -9.49 -3.30
CA LEU A 107 2.78 -9.81 -1.95
C LEU A 107 1.71 -10.56 -1.13
N ALA A 108 0.46 -10.07 -1.16
CA ALA A 108 -0.64 -10.71 -0.45
C ALA A 108 -0.89 -12.15 -0.92
N LEU A 109 -0.78 -12.41 -2.23
CA LEU A 109 -0.85 -13.76 -2.78
C LEU A 109 0.32 -14.63 -2.28
N GLN A 110 1.55 -14.12 -2.31
CA GLN A 110 2.73 -14.86 -1.83
C GLN A 110 2.60 -15.25 -0.35
N ILE A 111 2.12 -14.34 0.50
CA ILE A 111 1.89 -14.61 1.92
C ILE A 111 0.81 -15.68 2.10
N ARG A 112 -0.30 -15.60 1.36
CA ARG A 112 -1.36 -16.62 1.39
C ARG A 112 -0.84 -17.99 0.95
N THR A 113 -0.09 -18.07 -0.14
CA THR A 113 0.49 -19.32 -0.63
C THR A 113 1.47 -19.92 0.38
N THR A 114 2.33 -19.09 0.98
CA THR A 114 3.29 -19.54 2.01
C THR A 114 2.57 -20.15 3.20
N LYS A 115 1.52 -19.48 3.70
CA LYS A 115 0.69 -19.99 4.79
C LYS A 115 0.03 -21.33 4.46
N ILE A 116 -0.50 -21.48 3.24
CA ILE A 116 -1.09 -22.76 2.78
C ILE A 116 -0.04 -23.87 2.77
N VAL A 117 1.16 -23.60 2.25
CA VAL A 117 2.25 -24.59 2.20
C VAL A 117 2.69 -24.99 3.61
N GLU A 118 2.80 -24.04 4.53
CA GLU A 118 3.11 -24.32 5.94
C GLU A 118 2.03 -25.15 6.62
N ASP A 119 0.75 -24.84 6.38
CA ASP A 119 -0.39 -25.58 6.94
C ASP A 119 -0.45 -27.02 6.39
N LEU A 120 -0.11 -27.24 5.11
CA LEU A 120 -0.01 -28.57 4.52
C LEU A 120 1.13 -29.39 5.15
N LYS A 121 2.33 -28.80 5.30
CA LYS A 121 3.48 -29.46 5.95
C LYS A 121 3.23 -29.82 7.41
N LYS A 122 2.40 -29.04 8.12
CA LYS A 122 2.01 -29.34 9.51
C LYS A 122 1.00 -30.48 9.63
N ARG A 123 0.23 -30.80 8.57
CA ARG A 123 -0.75 -31.90 8.57
C ARG A 123 -0.17 -33.26 8.17
N GLU A 124 0.95 -33.28 7.45
CA GLU A 124 1.67 -34.51 7.09
C GLU A 124 2.25 -35.31 8.28
N PRO A 125 2.80 -34.71 9.37
CA PRO A 125 3.35 -35.49 10.49
C PRO A 125 2.31 -36.22 11.35
N ASP A 126 1.03 -35.81 11.33
CA ASP A 126 -0.02 -36.45 12.12
C ASP A 126 -0.64 -37.67 11.40
N ALA A 127 -0.65 -37.68 10.06
CA ALA A 127 -1.14 -38.82 9.28
C ALA A 127 -0.23 -40.06 9.34
N ALA A 128 1.05 -39.88 9.70
CA ALA A 128 2.02 -40.97 9.84
C ALA A 128 1.90 -41.71 11.19
N LYS A 129 1.21 -41.15 12.19
CA LYS A 129 1.05 -41.77 13.53
C LYS A 129 -0.27 -42.51 13.73
N THR A 130 -1.22 -42.43 12.79
CA THR A 130 -2.54 -43.09 12.91
C THR A 130 -2.63 -44.44 12.19
N LYS A 131 -1.51 -44.95 11.65
CA LYS A 131 -1.39 -46.30 11.10
C LYS A 131 -0.30 -47.07 11.84
N SER A 132 -0.54 -47.42 13.09
CA SER A 132 0.20 -48.48 13.78
C SER A 132 -0.70 -49.24 14.74
#